data_AF-A0A2T0K3X3-F1
#
_entry.id   AF-A0A2T0K3X3-F1
#
_cell.length_a   1.000
_cell.length_b   1.000
_cell.length_c   1.000
_cell.angle_alpha   90.00
_cell.angle_beta   90.00
_cell.angle_gamma   90.00
#
_symmetry.space_group_name_H-M   'P 1'
#
loop_
_entity.id
_entity.type
_entity.pdbx_description
1 polymer ?
#
loop_
_entity_poly.entity_id
_entity_poly.type
_entity_poly.pdbx_seq_one_letter_code
_entity_poly.pdbx_strand_id
1 'polypeptide(L)'
;MAVAVVLLIMVAVRVWNRRGPARTQPFIGPIAAILLVPVSGLTPAQAGLTLSGWAYAVSAALVVAAGYGVALLIPAARRALAARDFTNPVRKALVGVPLSTVVFEEVAFRGVLWGLVFQAHGAVWATVVTAVLFGLWHLPDSTEVAFTTFAGVLLSFLRLVGGGLLAPFVLHWTANGLGILASAWARRSVPADSGGSDKS
;
A
#
# COMPACT_ATOMS: atom_id res chain seq x y z
N MET A 1 15.42 17.41 -13.67
CA MET A 1 14.06 17.90 -14.01
C MET A 1 12.97 16.88 -13.72
N ALA A 2 13.06 15.64 -14.23
CA ALA A 2 12.02 14.61 -14.05
C ALA A 2 11.62 14.31 -12.59
N VAL A 3 12.58 14.13 -11.68
CA VAL A 3 12.30 13.84 -10.26
C VAL A 3 11.47 14.95 -9.60
N ALA A 4 11.79 16.22 -9.85
CA ALA A 4 11.06 17.34 -9.28
C ALA A 4 9.60 17.37 -9.74
N VAL A 5 9.35 17.13 -11.03
CA VAL A 5 7.98 17.07 -11.59
C VAL A 5 7.20 15.90 -11.00
N VAL A 6 7.83 14.72 -10.88
CA VAL A 6 7.22 13.54 -10.24
C VAL A 6 6.82 13.86 -8.79
N LEU A 7 7.72 14.45 -8.00
CA LEU A 7 7.44 14.83 -6.62
C LEU A 7 6.32 15.88 -6.53
N LEU A 8 6.26 16.85 -7.44
CA LEU A 8 5.18 17.84 -7.49
C LEU A 8 3.81 17.19 -7.77
N ILE A 9 3.74 16.26 -8.73
CA ILE A 9 2.52 15.50 -9.01
C ILE A 9 2.12 14.69 -7.77
N MET A 10 3.07 14.04 -7.10
CA MET A 10 2.79 13.28 -5.88
C MET A 10 2.27 14.16 -4.74
N VAL A 11 2.85 15.34 -4.53
CA VAL A 11 2.35 16.31 -3.55
C VAL A 11 0.94 16.76 -3.91
N ALA A 12 0.66 17.04 -5.18
CA ALA A 12 -0.69 17.42 -5.64
C ALA A 12 -1.72 16.30 -5.36
N VAL A 13 -1.38 15.05 -5.67
CA VAL A 13 -2.22 13.88 -5.34
C VAL A 13 -2.45 13.77 -3.83
N ARG A 14 -1.41 13.97 -3.01
CA ARG A 14 -1.54 13.92 -1.55
C ARG A 14 -2.47 15.01 -1.01
N VAL A 15 -2.32 16.23 -1.51
CA VAL A 15 -3.19 17.36 -1.13
C VAL A 15 -4.63 17.06 -1.55
N TRP A 16 -4.84 16.53 -2.76
CA TRP A 16 -6.16 16.15 -3.24
C TRP A 16 -6.78 15.04 -2.40
N ASN A 17 -6.03 14.00 -2.02
CA ASN A 17 -6.53 12.93 -1.17
C ASN A 17 -6.93 13.41 0.22
N ARG A 18 -6.32 14.49 0.73
CA ARG A 18 -6.67 15.09 2.03
C ARG A 18 -7.82 16.09 1.99
N ARG A 19 -7.94 16.87 0.91
CA ARG A 19 -8.87 18.02 0.84
C ARG A 19 -9.95 17.90 -0.24
N GLY A 20 -9.75 17.03 -1.21
CA GLY A 20 -10.66 16.84 -2.33
C GLY A 20 -11.85 15.94 -2.01
N PRO A 21 -12.84 15.86 -2.92
CA PRO A 21 -14.03 15.03 -2.72
C PRO A 21 -13.69 13.53 -2.64
N ALA A 22 -14.17 12.84 -1.60
CA ALA A 22 -13.91 11.41 -1.40
C ALA A 22 -14.34 10.53 -2.59
N ARG A 23 -15.36 10.95 -3.36
CA ARG A 23 -15.87 10.21 -4.53
C ARG A 23 -14.89 10.17 -5.71
N THR A 24 -13.96 11.11 -5.82
CA THR A 24 -13.02 11.17 -6.94
C THR A 24 -11.70 10.45 -6.67
N GLN A 25 -11.40 10.15 -5.41
CA GLN A 25 -10.14 9.52 -4.98
C GLN A 25 -9.81 8.21 -5.73
N PRO A 26 -10.77 7.30 -6.00
CA PRO A 26 -10.47 6.07 -6.74
C PRO A 26 -10.02 6.29 -8.19
N PHE A 27 -10.22 7.49 -8.76
CA PHE A 27 -9.85 7.81 -10.13
C PHE A 27 -8.56 8.64 -10.22
N ILE A 28 -8.33 9.54 -9.26
CA ILE A 28 -7.16 10.42 -9.28
C ILE A 28 -5.85 9.64 -9.15
N GLY A 29 -5.81 8.64 -8.26
CA GLY A 29 -4.63 7.78 -8.09
C GLY A 29 -4.20 7.09 -9.39
N PRO A 30 -5.09 6.32 -10.05
CA PRO A 30 -4.75 5.64 -11.30
C PRO A 30 -4.42 6.59 -12.44
N ILE A 31 -5.13 7.71 -12.58
CA ILE A 31 -4.82 8.73 -13.59
C ILE A 31 -3.40 9.28 -13.36
N ALA A 32 -3.08 9.66 -12.12
CA ALA A 32 -1.74 10.15 -11.80
C ALA A 32 -0.67 9.07 -12.04
N ALA A 33 -0.93 7.81 -11.70
CA ALA A 33 -0.03 6.69 -11.99
C ALA A 33 0.28 6.57 -13.49
N ILE A 34 -0.75 6.64 -14.33
CA ILE A 34 -0.61 6.60 -15.80
C ILE A 34 0.22 7.79 -16.31
N LEU A 35 -0.01 8.99 -15.76
CA LEU A 35 0.70 10.21 -16.17
C LEU A 35 2.17 10.24 -15.73
N LEU A 36 2.50 9.63 -14.58
CA LEU A 36 3.86 9.66 -14.04
C LEU A 36 4.89 8.97 -14.94
N VAL A 37 4.50 7.89 -15.62
CA VAL A 37 5.41 7.11 -16.48
C VAL A 37 5.94 7.94 -17.65
N PRO A 38 5.10 8.51 -18.56
CA PRO A 38 5.62 9.31 -19.67
C PRO A 38 6.35 10.57 -19.20
N VAL A 39 5.87 11.25 -18.15
CA VAL A 39 6.53 12.46 -17.62
C VAL A 39 7.90 12.18 -17.03
N SER A 40 8.14 10.95 -16.55
CA SER A 40 9.45 10.54 -16.05
C SER A 40 10.49 10.32 -17.15
N GLY A 41 10.07 10.11 -18.40
CA GLY A 41 10.94 9.69 -19.50
C GLY A 41 11.39 8.23 -19.45
N LEU A 42 10.93 7.44 -18.45
CA LEU A 42 11.17 6.01 -18.41
C LEU A 42 10.27 5.26 -19.40
N THR A 43 10.79 4.20 -19.99
CA THR A 43 9.95 3.21 -20.67
C THR A 43 9.08 2.46 -19.64
N PRO A 44 7.92 1.90 -20.04
CA PRO A 44 7.11 1.07 -19.15
C PRO A 44 7.90 -0.06 -18.48
N ALA A 45 8.80 -0.71 -19.21
CA ALA A 45 9.65 -1.77 -18.69
C ALA A 45 10.63 -1.26 -17.60
N GLN A 46 11.25 -0.10 -17.79
CA GLN A 46 12.10 0.52 -16.77
C GLN A 46 11.30 0.92 -15.51
N ALA A 47 10.06 1.40 -15.69
CA ALA A 47 9.12 1.63 -14.61
C ALA A 47 8.57 0.33 -13.98
N GLY A 48 9.02 -0.85 -14.41
CA GLY A 48 8.59 -2.13 -13.87
C GLY A 48 7.15 -2.51 -14.21
N LEU A 49 6.54 -1.91 -15.24
CA LEU A 49 5.23 -2.28 -15.76
C LEU A 49 5.33 -3.56 -16.58
N THR A 50 5.64 -4.65 -15.89
CA THR A 50 5.73 -6.01 -16.41
C THR A 50 4.91 -6.94 -15.51
N LEU A 51 4.58 -8.12 -16.03
CA LEU A 51 3.92 -9.18 -15.26
C LEU A 51 4.92 -10.21 -14.71
N SER A 52 6.19 -9.83 -14.52
CA SER A 52 7.21 -10.73 -13.99
C SER A 52 7.10 -10.89 -12.47
N GLY A 53 7.69 -11.95 -11.94
CA GLY A 53 7.76 -12.17 -10.49
C GLY A 53 6.52 -12.83 -9.87
N TRP A 54 5.75 -13.60 -10.64
CA TRP A 54 4.57 -14.35 -10.12
C TRP A 54 4.87 -15.20 -8.89
N ALA A 55 6.00 -15.92 -8.86
CA ALA A 55 6.39 -16.73 -7.71
C ALA A 55 6.52 -15.88 -6.44
N TYR A 56 7.14 -14.69 -6.55
CA TYR A 56 7.23 -13.74 -5.44
C TYR A 56 5.88 -13.15 -5.07
N ALA A 57 5.03 -12.84 -6.05
CA ALA A 57 3.68 -12.31 -5.82
C ALA A 57 2.79 -13.31 -5.05
N VAL A 58 2.76 -14.56 -5.49
CA VAL A 58 2.02 -15.64 -4.81
C VAL A 58 2.58 -15.87 -3.41
N SER A 59 3.91 -15.97 -3.28
CA SER A 59 4.56 -16.14 -1.98
C SER A 59 4.23 -14.99 -1.02
N ALA A 60 4.28 -13.75 -1.50
CA ALA A 60 3.91 -12.57 -0.73
C ALA A 60 2.45 -12.64 -0.25
N ALA A 61 1.51 -12.98 -1.13
CA ALA A 61 0.11 -13.12 -0.75
C ALA A 61 -0.10 -14.20 0.32
N LEU A 62 0.55 -15.36 0.16
CA LEU A 62 0.47 -16.46 1.12
C LEU A 62 1.08 -16.10 2.48
N VAL A 63 2.25 -15.44 2.50
CA VAL A 63 2.90 -15.00 3.74
C VAL A 63 2.03 -14.00 4.49
N VAL A 64 1.44 -13.02 3.79
CA VAL A 64 0.54 -12.05 4.42
C VAL A 64 -0.74 -12.71 4.93
N ALA A 65 -1.32 -13.63 4.15
CA ALA A 65 -2.51 -14.36 4.57
C ALA A 65 -2.24 -15.22 5.82
N ALA A 66 -1.12 -15.92 5.85
CA ALA A 66 -0.67 -16.67 7.03
C ALA A 66 -0.43 -15.75 8.24
N GLY A 67 0.21 -14.60 8.03
CA GLY A 67 0.45 -13.60 9.07
C GLY A 67 -0.86 -13.10 9.72
N TYR A 68 -1.87 -12.76 8.91
CA TYR A 68 -3.19 -12.41 9.45
C TYR A 68 -3.90 -13.60 10.10
N GLY A 69 -3.76 -14.81 9.55
CA GLY A 69 -4.27 -16.04 10.17
C GLY A 69 -3.72 -16.22 11.59
N VAL A 70 -2.41 -16.09 11.76
CA VAL A 70 -1.73 -16.15 13.08
C VAL A 70 -2.16 -14.99 13.97
N ALA A 71 -2.23 -13.76 13.45
CA ALA A 71 -2.66 -12.60 14.22
C ALA A 71 -4.08 -12.78 14.79
N LEU A 72 -4.98 -13.39 14.02
CA LEU A 72 -6.33 -13.71 14.49
C LEU A 72 -6.33 -14.74 15.62
N LEU A 73 -5.32 -15.60 15.76
CA LEU A 73 -5.20 -16.54 16.88
C LEU A 73 -4.74 -15.87 18.19
N ILE A 74 -4.12 -14.69 18.12
CA ILE A 74 -3.58 -13.98 19.28
C ILE A 74 -4.64 -12.99 19.83
N PRO A 75 -5.08 -13.12 21.11
CA PRO A 75 -6.16 -12.28 21.64
C PRO A 75 -5.89 -10.78 21.61
N ALA A 76 -4.65 -10.35 21.86
CA ALA A 76 -4.27 -8.94 21.80
C ALA A 76 -4.38 -8.38 20.37
N ALA A 77 -3.87 -9.12 19.38
CA ALA A 77 -3.93 -8.72 17.97
C ALA A 77 -5.37 -8.75 17.44
N ARG A 78 -6.17 -9.75 17.81
CA ARG A 78 -7.60 -9.81 17.48
C ARG A 78 -8.35 -8.59 18.02
N ARG A 79 -8.10 -8.17 19.26
CA ARG A 79 -8.69 -6.94 19.84
C ARG A 79 -8.27 -5.68 19.09
N ALA A 80 -6.99 -5.55 18.76
CA ALA A 80 -6.50 -4.43 17.95
C ALA A 80 -7.16 -4.36 16.56
N LEU A 81 -7.34 -5.50 15.89
CA LEU A 81 -8.06 -5.59 14.61
C LEU A 81 -9.54 -5.22 14.78
N ALA A 82 -10.16 -5.67 15.87
CA ALA A 82 -11.56 -5.37 16.16
C ALA A 82 -11.81 -3.86 16.42
N ALA A 83 -10.80 -3.08 16.80
CA ALA A 83 -10.98 -1.64 17.07
C ALA A 83 -11.28 -0.77 15.83
N ARG A 84 -10.95 -1.23 14.61
CA ARG A 84 -10.95 -0.39 13.38
C ARG A 84 -12.17 -0.51 12.46
N ASP A 85 -13.30 0.17 12.65
CA ASP A 85 -14.49 -0.06 11.81
C ASP A 85 -14.37 0.33 10.32
N PHE A 86 -15.03 -0.45 9.44
CA PHE A 86 -15.02 -0.27 7.99
C PHE A 86 -16.41 -0.49 7.38
N THR A 87 -16.99 0.55 6.80
CA THR A 87 -18.20 0.43 5.97
C THR A 87 -17.90 -0.35 4.69
N ASN A 88 -18.71 -1.37 4.38
CA ASN A 88 -18.57 -2.24 3.19
C ASN A 88 -17.13 -2.78 3.02
N PRO A 89 -16.61 -3.59 3.98
CA PRO A 89 -15.20 -3.95 4.04
C PRO A 89 -14.72 -4.70 2.80
N VAL A 90 -15.56 -5.54 2.19
CA VAL A 90 -15.23 -6.27 0.94
C VAL A 90 -15.02 -5.30 -0.23
N ARG A 91 -15.96 -4.38 -0.47
CA ARG A 91 -15.81 -3.37 -1.53
C ARG A 91 -14.60 -2.47 -1.27
N LYS A 92 -14.35 -2.09 -0.02
CA LYS A 92 -13.18 -1.29 0.36
C LYS A 92 -11.88 -2.05 0.08
N ALA A 93 -11.79 -3.31 0.48
CA ALA A 93 -10.59 -4.14 0.30
C ALA A 93 -10.31 -4.48 -1.18
N LEU A 94 -11.35 -4.80 -1.97
CA LEU A 94 -11.18 -5.29 -3.34
C LEU A 94 -11.16 -4.20 -4.41
N VAL A 95 -11.78 -3.04 -4.15
CA VAL A 95 -11.91 -1.96 -5.14
C VAL A 95 -11.33 -0.65 -4.61
N GLY A 96 -11.73 -0.25 -3.41
CA GLY A 96 -11.34 1.03 -2.84
C GLY A 96 -9.82 1.16 -2.65
N VAL A 97 -9.22 0.22 -1.93
CA VAL A 97 -7.78 0.18 -1.62
C VAL A 97 -6.91 0.08 -2.87
N PRO A 98 -7.11 -0.89 -3.79
CA PRO A 98 -6.20 -1.01 -4.93
C PRO A 98 -6.23 0.23 -5.81
N LEU A 99 -7.41 0.80 -6.08
CA LEU A 99 -7.55 1.95 -6.96
C LEU A 99 -7.13 3.26 -6.29
N SER A 100 -7.52 3.50 -5.04
CA SER A 100 -7.28 4.80 -4.39
C SER A 100 -5.88 4.92 -3.80
N THR A 101 -5.19 3.81 -3.56
CA THR A 101 -3.93 3.75 -2.83
C THR A 101 -2.86 2.98 -3.59
N VAL A 102 -3.05 1.67 -3.75
CA VAL A 102 -1.94 0.77 -4.13
C VAL A 102 -1.42 1.05 -5.54
N VAL A 103 -2.31 1.22 -6.53
CA VAL A 103 -1.90 1.51 -7.91
C VAL A 103 -1.00 2.74 -7.97
N PHE A 104 -1.45 3.84 -7.34
CA PHE A 104 -0.69 5.08 -7.35
C PHE A 104 0.64 4.93 -6.63
N GLU A 105 0.63 4.37 -5.42
CA GLU A 105 1.83 4.28 -4.60
C GLU A 105 2.88 3.34 -5.22
N GLU A 106 2.50 2.18 -5.74
CA GLU A 106 3.48 1.29 -6.37
C GLU A 106 4.06 1.87 -7.65
N VAL A 107 3.24 2.50 -8.49
CA VAL A 107 3.75 3.13 -9.71
C VAL A 107 4.62 4.35 -9.39
N ALA A 108 4.24 5.18 -8.43
CA ALA A 108 5.01 6.37 -8.07
C ALA A 108 6.33 6.00 -7.39
N PHE A 109 6.30 5.16 -6.35
CA PHE A 109 7.48 4.86 -5.52
C PHE A 109 8.34 3.77 -6.13
N ARG A 110 7.77 2.60 -6.48
CA ARG A 110 8.52 1.42 -6.95
C ARG A 110 8.69 1.37 -8.46
N GLY A 111 7.84 2.08 -9.20
CA GLY A 111 7.97 2.21 -10.64
C GLY A 111 8.87 3.38 -11.02
N VAL A 112 8.35 4.60 -10.85
CA VAL A 112 8.96 5.81 -11.39
C VAL A 112 10.12 6.33 -10.54
N LEU A 113 9.91 6.60 -9.24
CA LEU A 113 10.99 7.12 -8.39
C LEU A 113 12.12 6.11 -8.25
N TRP A 114 11.80 4.84 -7.99
CA TRP A 114 12.81 3.78 -7.88
C TRP A 114 13.54 3.62 -9.22
N GLY A 115 12.83 3.60 -10.35
CA GLY A 115 13.44 3.51 -11.68
C GLY A 115 14.39 4.67 -11.98
N LEU A 116 13.98 5.91 -11.70
CA LEU A 116 14.81 7.11 -11.92
C LEU A 116 16.09 7.07 -11.08
N VAL A 117 15.99 6.72 -9.79
CA VAL A 117 17.15 6.64 -8.90
C VAL A 117 18.02 5.42 -9.24
N PHE A 118 17.42 4.30 -9.63
CA PHE A 118 18.15 3.09 -10.03
C PHE A 118 19.05 3.35 -11.24
N GLN A 119 18.53 4.03 -12.27
CA GLN A 119 19.30 4.35 -13.48
C GLN A 119 20.49 5.29 -13.20
N ALA A 120 20.39 6.16 -12.19
CA ALA A 120 21.43 7.12 -11.86
C ALA A 120 22.41 6.65 -10.78
N HIS A 121 21.95 5.84 -9.81
CA HIS A 121 22.67 5.55 -8.57
C HIS A 121 22.59 4.07 -8.12
N GLY A 122 21.89 3.21 -8.87
CA GLY A 122 21.78 1.78 -8.57
C GLY A 122 20.74 1.41 -7.51
N ALA A 123 20.60 0.09 -7.28
CA ALA A 123 19.51 -0.49 -6.48
C ALA A 123 19.49 -0.09 -5.01
N VAL A 124 20.66 0.08 -4.39
CA VAL A 124 20.77 0.44 -2.96
C VAL A 124 20.17 1.82 -2.72
N TRP A 125 20.62 2.83 -3.48
CA TRP A 125 20.11 4.18 -3.34
C TRP A 125 18.65 4.30 -3.77
N ALA A 126 18.24 3.59 -4.83
CA ALA A 126 16.84 3.52 -5.22
C ALA A 126 15.96 3.02 -4.07
N THR A 127 16.37 1.94 -3.41
CA THR A 127 15.67 1.36 -2.27
C THR A 127 15.64 2.30 -1.06
N VAL A 128 16.79 2.86 -0.65
CA VAL A 128 16.88 3.74 0.52
C VAL A 128 16.02 4.99 0.32
N VAL A 129 16.21 5.71 -0.79
CA VAL A 129 15.50 6.96 -1.06
C VAL A 129 14.00 6.73 -1.14
N THR A 130 13.55 5.72 -1.89
CA THR A 130 12.11 5.48 -2.06
C THR A 130 11.46 4.91 -0.81
N ALA A 131 12.16 4.11 0.01
CA ALA A 131 11.65 3.65 1.30
C ALA A 131 11.46 4.80 2.30
N VAL A 132 12.41 5.75 2.36
CA VAL A 132 12.29 6.94 3.21
C VAL A 132 11.14 7.83 2.72
N LEU A 133 11.07 8.12 1.43
CA LEU A 133 9.97 8.92 0.85
C LEU A 133 8.61 8.25 1.06
N PHE A 134 8.54 6.92 0.95
CA PHE A 134 7.33 6.16 1.24
C PHE A 134 6.95 6.21 2.72
N GLY A 135 7.92 6.19 3.64
CA GLY A 135 7.66 6.47 5.06
C GLY A 135 7.05 7.86 5.28
N LEU A 136 7.70 8.90 4.74
CA LEU A 136 7.25 10.30 4.87
C LEU A 136 5.88 10.55 4.21
N TRP A 137 5.50 9.73 3.24
CA TRP A 137 4.16 9.71 2.65
C TRP A 137 3.04 9.42 3.66
N HIS A 138 3.37 8.79 4.80
CA HIS A 138 2.42 8.39 5.84
C HIS A 138 2.38 9.32 7.07
N LEU A 139 3.13 10.44 7.05
CA LEU A 139 3.00 11.48 8.09
C LEU A 139 1.53 11.90 8.32
N PRO A 140 1.14 12.28 9.56
CA PRO A 140 2.02 12.60 10.69
C PRO A 140 2.29 11.46 11.67
N ASP A 141 1.70 10.27 11.49
CA ASP A 141 1.88 9.17 12.44
C ASP A 141 3.31 8.58 12.36
N SER A 142 4.12 8.78 13.39
CA SER A 142 5.52 8.34 13.42
C SER A 142 5.67 6.82 13.43
N THR A 143 4.71 6.09 14.01
CA THR A 143 4.71 4.63 14.01
C THR A 143 4.41 4.12 12.60
N GLU A 144 3.45 4.74 11.91
CA GLU A 144 3.14 4.43 10.52
C GLU A 144 4.31 4.76 9.60
N VAL A 145 4.98 5.90 9.80
CA VAL A 145 6.19 6.28 9.06
C VAL A 145 7.28 5.22 9.21
N ALA A 146 7.62 4.82 10.44
CA ALA A 146 8.64 3.82 10.68
C ALA A 146 8.29 2.47 10.03
N PHE A 147 7.06 1.99 10.26
CA PHE A 147 6.57 0.73 9.69
C PHE A 147 6.60 0.76 8.15
N THR A 148 6.10 1.82 7.55
CA THR A 148 6.02 1.94 6.09
C THR A 148 7.40 2.17 5.46
N THR A 149 8.37 2.80 6.14
CA THR A 149 9.76 2.80 5.67
C THR A 149 10.32 1.37 5.57
N PHE A 150 10.14 0.53 6.60
CA PHE A 150 10.56 -0.87 6.52
C PHE A 150 9.82 -1.65 5.44
N ALA A 151 8.50 -1.45 5.31
CA ALA A 151 7.72 -2.03 4.22
C ALA A 151 8.22 -1.57 2.84
N GLY A 152 8.62 -0.30 2.71
CA GLY A 152 9.19 0.27 1.49
C GLY A 152 10.49 -0.41 1.06
N VAL A 153 11.34 -0.81 2.02
CA VAL A 153 12.53 -1.64 1.74
C VAL A 153 12.13 -2.99 1.18
N LEU A 154 11.18 -3.69 1.82
CA LEU A 154 10.69 -5.00 1.37
C LEU A 154 10.05 -4.92 -0.03
N LEU A 155 9.22 -3.90 -0.28
CA LEU A 155 8.59 -3.67 -1.58
C LEU A 155 9.62 -3.38 -2.67
N SER A 156 10.66 -2.61 -2.35
CA SER A 156 11.77 -2.34 -3.28
C SER A 156 12.61 -3.60 -3.55
N PHE A 157 12.81 -4.44 -2.54
CA PHE A 157 13.44 -5.75 -2.71
C PHE A 157 12.62 -6.64 -3.65
N LEU A 158 11.30 -6.74 -3.46
CA LEU A 158 10.42 -7.49 -4.36
C LEU A 158 10.41 -6.92 -5.78
N ARG A 159 10.46 -5.59 -5.94
CA ARG A 159 10.63 -4.92 -7.24
C ARG A 159 11.94 -5.32 -7.91
N LEU A 160 13.02 -5.45 -7.15
CA LEU A 160 14.33 -5.83 -7.66
C LEU A 160 14.36 -7.30 -8.10
N VAL A 161 14.00 -8.23 -7.21
CA VAL A 161 14.09 -9.68 -7.50
C VAL A 161 12.98 -10.17 -8.43
N GLY A 162 11.81 -9.52 -8.41
CA GLY A 162 10.69 -9.84 -9.29
C GLY A 162 10.77 -9.16 -10.66
N GLY A 163 11.64 -8.16 -10.84
CA GLY A 163 11.83 -7.44 -12.10
C GLY A 163 10.65 -6.56 -12.54
N GLY A 164 9.62 -6.42 -11.70
CA GLY A 164 8.37 -5.74 -12.03
C GLY A 164 7.56 -5.35 -10.81
N LEU A 165 6.41 -4.70 -11.02
CA LEU A 165 5.54 -4.21 -9.96
C LEU A 165 4.54 -5.24 -9.45
N LEU A 166 4.39 -6.39 -10.12
CA LEU A 166 3.39 -7.40 -9.72
C LEU A 166 3.58 -7.88 -8.27
N ALA A 167 4.82 -8.26 -7.90
CA ALA A 167 5.12 -8.74 -6.56
C ALA A 167 4.89 -7.69 -5.46
N PRO A 168 5.44 -6.46 -5.53
CA PRO A 168 5.16 -5.45 -4.52
C PRO A 168 3.68 -5.01 -4.53
N PHE A 169 3.03 -4.93 -5.68
CA PHE A 169 1.60 -4.64 -5.78
C PHE A 169 0.76 -5.68 -5.03
N VAL A 170 1.01 -6.97 -5.27
CA VAL A 170 0.27 -8.04 -4.60
C VAL A 170 0.56 -8.03 -3.10
N LEU A 171 1.82 -7.92 -2.66
CA LEU A 171 2.15 -7.81 -1.24
C LEU A 171 1.37 -6.67 -0.58
N HIS A 172 1.45 -5.48 -1.17
CA HIS A 172 0.88 -4.26 -0.62
C HIS A 172 -0.66 -4.31 -0.60
N TRP A 173 -1.28 -4.75 -1.70
CA TRP A 173 -2.73 -4.91 -1.78
C TRP A 173 -3.23 -5.98 -0.81
N THR A 174 -2.58 -7.14 -0.75
CA THR A 174 -2.97 -8.20 0.19
C THR A 174 -2.81 -7.74 1.64
N ALA A 175 -1.74 -7.01 1.99
CA ALA A 175 -1.53 -6.50 3.35
C ALA A 175 -2.65 -5.55 3.79
N ASN A 176 -3.07 -4.64 2.92
CA ASN A 176 -4.16 -3.71 3.22
C ASN A 176 -5.54 -4.38 3.17
N GLY A 177 -5.80 -5.14 2.11
CA GLY A 177 -7.07 -5.80 1.85
C GLY A 177 -7.39 -6.83 2.93
N LEU A 178 -6.47 -7.74 3.24
CA LEU A 178 -6.65 -8.72 4.31
C LEU A 178 -6.69 -8.06 5.69
N GLY A 179 -5.98 -6.95 5.91
CA GLY A 179 -6.11 -6.19 7.15
C GLY A 179 -7.52 -5.66 7.40
N ILE A 180 -8.15 -5.12 6.35
CA ILE A 180 -9.56 -4.67 6.39
C ILE A 180 -10.49 -5.86 6.66
N LEU A 181 -10.30 -6.97 5.93
CA LEU A 181 -11.16 -8.15 6.07
C LEU A 181 -10.98 -8.84 7.43
N ALA A 182 -9.75 -8.93 7.94
CA ALA A 182 -9.44 -9.46 9.26
C ALA A 182 -10.01 -8.57 10.37
N SER A 183 -9.97 -7.24 10.21
CA SER A 183 -10.64 -6.30 11.12
C SER A 183 -12.17 -6.49 11.08
N ALA A 184 -12.72 -6.61 9.86
CA ALA A 184 -14.05 -7.09 9.51
C ALA A 184 -14.52 -8.27 10.37
N TRP A 185 -13.74 -9.34 10.26
CA TRP A 185 -13.95 -10.61 10.90
C TRP A 185 -13.80 -10.51 12.42
N ALA A 186 -12.74 -9.86 12.91
CA ALA A 186 -12.48 -9.77 14.35
C ALA A 186 -13.62 -9.05 15.08
N ARG A 187 -14.18 -7.97 14.50
CA ARG A 187 -15.34 -7.27 15.07
C ARG A 187 -16.57 -8.14 15.21
N ARG A 188 -16.93 -8.90 14.16
CA ARG A 188 -18.13 -9.75 14.19
C ARG A 188 -18.01 -10.91 15.18
N SER A 189 -16.78 -11.25 15.57
CA SER A 189 -16.46 -12.35 16.49
C SER A 189 -16.35 -11.90 17.95
N VAL A 190 -16.38 -10.59 18.24
CA VAL A 190 -16.56 -10.08 19.60
C VAL A 190 -18.07 -10.11 19.88
N PRO A 191 -18.55 -10.89 20.86
CA PRO A 191 -19.95 -10.83 21.25
C PRO A 191 -20.32 -9.39 21.57
N ALA A 192 -21.48 -8.92 21.10
CA ALA A 192 -22.09 -7.77 21.75
C ALA A 192 -22.20 -8.16 23.22
N ASP A 193 -21.62 -7.38 24.13
CA ASP A 193 -21.93 -7.54 25.55
C ASP A 193 -23.46 -7.61 25.62
N SER A 194 -23.97 -8.76 26.06
CA SER A 194 -25.38 -8.93 26.37
C SER A 194 -25.63 -8.06 27.60
N GLY A 195 -25.74 -6.75 27.37
CA GLY A 195 -26.27 -5.76 28.29
C GLY A 195 -27.76 -6.04 28.44
N GLY A 196 -28.04 -7.10 29.20
CA GLY A 196 -29.36 -7.57 29.53
C GLY A 196 -29.32 -8.16 30.92
N SER A 197 -29.24 -7.29 31.92
CA SER A 197 -30.20 -7.19 33.03
C SER A 197 -29.51 -6.66 34.28
N ASP A 198 -29.89 -5.46 34.72
CA ASP A 198 -30.31 -5.33 36.11
C ASP A 198 -31.71 -4.72 36.13
N LYS A 199 -32.61 -5.50 36.72
CA LYS A 199 -33.94 -5.08 37.12
C LYS A 199 -33.80 -4.43 38.49
N SER A 200 -34.32 -3.22 38.66
CA SER A 200 -35.04 -2.79 39.87
C SER A 200 -35.87 -1.56 39.52
#